data_AF-A0A6J4NUH7-F1
#
_entry.id   AF-A0A6J4NUH7-F1
#
_cell.length_a   1.000
_cell.length_b   1.000
_cell.length_c   1.000
_cell.angle_alpha   90.00
_cell.angle_beta   90.00
_cell.angle_gamma   90.00
#
_symmetry.space_group_name_H-M   'P 1'
#
loop_
_entity.id
_entity.type
_entity.pdbx_description
1 polymer ?
#
loop_
_entity_poly.entity_id
_entity_poly.type
_entity_poly.pdbx_seq_one_letter_code
_entity_poly.pdbx_strand_id
1 'polypeptide(L)'
;MSAETTAAGADGRSTRWEAHRRARREELVGAALKAISRHGPGVGMDEIAAVAGTSKTVLYRHFADKDQLYLAVATRVDERVAGALRAAIAQATGFREGLRAAVGAYLHLVSSDPAVYRFVVRRAGVERSTPPGVVDPVAGLSAAVSAELARLIDRHLRAGGVSRAASAAWAHGLVGMVRAAADHWQDAVAAAAALRDADAAGDGPPGRGLSADELADHLTDLAWGGLAPALAPHALPTAPHDTTPHDTTPHDTAALDE
;
A
#
# COMPACT_ATOMS: atom_id res chain seq x y z
N MET A 1 -18.16 -58.43 16.47
CA MET A 1 -18.80 -57.12 16.74
C MET A 1 -17.80 -56.30 17.52
N SER A 2 -17.02 -55.47 16.82
CA SER A 2 -15.90 -54.73 17.39
C SER A 2 -16.06 -53.24 17.16
N ALA A 3 -15.74 -52.50 18.21
CA ALA A 3 -15.26 -51.12 18.26
C ALA A 3 -16.22 -50.01 17.81
N GLU A 4 -16.97 -49.56 18.80
CA GLU A 4 -17.53 -48.22 18.92
C GLU A 4 -16.42 -47.15 19.00
N THR A 5 -16.52 -46.17 18.12
CA THR A 5 -16.37 -44.72 18.37
C THR A 5 -15.49 -44.26 19.54
N THR A 6 -14.25 -43.86 19.27
CA THR A 6 -13.51 -42.87 20.09
C THR A 6 -12.54 -42.08 19.20
N ALA A 7 -13.04 -41.04 18.53
CA ALA A 7 -12.19 -40.03 17.89
C ALA A 7 -12.69 -38.57 18.04
N ALA A 8 -13.96 -38.35 18.39
CA ALA A 8 -14.58 -37.01 18.39
C ALA A 8 -14.21 -36.10 19.59
N GLY A 9 -13.45 -36.57 20.59
CA GLY A 9 -13.16 -35.83 21.84
C GLY A 9 -11.83 -35.07 21.89
N ALA A 10 -10.92 -35.32 20.93
CA ALA A 10 -9.60 -34.68 20.90
C ALA A 10 -9.61 -33.31 20.20
N ASP A 11 -10.46 -33.14 19.18
CA ASP A 11 -10.40 -32.00 18.26
C ASP A 11 -10.94 -30.69 18.86
N GLY A 12 -11.99 -30.75 19.69
CA GLY A 12 -12.55 -29.53 20.31
C GLY A 12 -11.64 -28.86 21.35
N ARG A 13 -10.69 -29.61 21.93
CA ARG A 13 -9.72 -29.07 22.90
C ARG A 13 -8.51 -28.45 22.21
N SER A 14 -8.01 -29.07 21.15
CA SER A 14 -6.90 -28.54 20.35
C SER A 14 -7.31 -27.24 19.66
N THR A 15 -8.49 -27.17 19.03
CA THR A 15 -8.95 -25.95 18.35
C THR A 15 -9.16 -24.78 19.31
N ARG A 16 -9.70 -25.03 20.51
CA ARG A 16 -9.85 -23.98 21.55
C ARG A 16 -8.51 -23.51 22.10
N TRP A 17 -7.56 -24.42 22.29
CA TRP A 17 -6.21 -24.09 22.73
C TRP A 17 -5.46 -23.24 21.69
N GLU A 18 -5.56 -23.58 20.41
CA GLU A 18 -4.99 -22.81 19.30
C GLU A 18 -5.63 -21.43 19.18
N ALA A 19 -6.95 -21.33 19.30
CA ALA A 19 -7.66 -20.07 19.30
C ALA A 19 -7.23 -19.17 20.47
N HIS A 20 -7.10 -19.74 21.68
CA HIS A 20 -6.61 -19.01 22.85
C HIS A 20 -5.15 -18.55 22.67
N ARG A 21 -4.29 -19.42 22.14
CA ARG A 21 -2.88 -19.07 21.83
C ARG A 21 -2.76 -17.96 20.80
N ARG A 22 -3.63 -17.96 19.77
CA ARG A 22 -3.71 -16.91 18.75
C ARG A 22 -4.19 -15.59 19.34
N ALA A 23 -5.28 -15.60 20.10
CA ALA A 23 -5.78 -14.41 20.78
C ALA A 23 -4.71 -13.79 21.70
N ARG A 24 -4.02 -14.63 22.48
CA ARG A 24 -2.92 -14.15 23.32
C ARG A 24 -1.75 -13.58 22.51
N ARG A 25 -1.43 -14.18 21.36
CA ARG A 25 -0.42 -13.65 20.45
C ARG A 25 -0.82 -12.26 19.93
N GLU A 26 -2.07 -12.06 19.53
CA GLU A 26 -2.59 -10.77 19.08
C GLU A 26 -2.55 -9.71 20.18
N GLU A 27 -2.90 -10.05 21.42
CA GLU A 27 -2.78 -9.17 22.58
C GLU A 27 -1.33 -8.69 22.79
N LEU A 28 -0.36 -9.61 22.68
CA LEU A 28 1.06 -9.28 22.82
C LEU A 28 1.55 -8.39 21.67
N VAL A 29 1.09 -8.62 20.43
CA VAL A 29 1.38 -7.71 19.30
C VAL A 29 0.79 -6.33 19.55
N GLY A 30 -0.44 -6.24 20.05
CA GLY A 30 -1.07 -4.98 20.42
C GLY A 30 -0.29 -4.23 21.51
N ALA A 31 0.23 -4.95 22.50
CA ALA A 31 1.09 -4.36 23.53
C ALA A 31 2.44 -3.90 22.98
N ALA A 32 3.04 -4.66 22.06
CA ALA A 32 4.26 -4.27 21.37
C ALA A 32 4.06 -2.98 20.57
N LEU A 33 2.95 -2.86 19.83
CA LEU A 33 2.59 -1.62 19.13
C LEU A 33 2.53 -0.44 20.10
N LYS A 34 1.83 -0.56 21.23
CA LYS A 34 1.76 0.49 22.26
C LYS A 34 3.15 0.85 22.81
N ALA A 35 4.00 -0.15 23.02
CA ALA A 35 5.36 0.07 23.51
C ALA A 35 6.19 0.85 22.48
N ILE A 36 6.08 0.51 21.20
CA ILE A 36 6.73 1.24 20.10
C ILE A 36 6.23 2.68 20.02
N SER A 37 4.91 2.91 20.09
CA SER A 37 4.34 4.26 20.08
C SER A 37 4.86 5.11 21.25
N ARG A 38 5.07 4.50 22.43
CA ARG A 38 5.48 5.19 23.65
C ARG A 38 6.98 5.42 23.76
N HIS A 39 7.78 4.41 23.38
CA HIS A 39 9.23 4.38 23.60
C HIS A 39 10.03 4.57 22.31
N GLY A 40 9.36 4.66 21.17
CA GLY A 40 9.97 4.84 19.87
C GLY A 40 10.46 3.53 19.23
N PRO A 41 11.09 3.63 18.05
CA PRO A 41 11.49 2.46 17.25
C PRO A 41 12.64 1.65 17.85
N GLY A 42 13.34 2.18 18.87
CA GLY A 42 14.44 1.51 19.56
C GLY A 42 14.01 0.53 20.65
N VAL A 43 12.70 0.37 20.88
CA VAL A 43 12.15 -0.40 22.00
C VAL A 43 12.68 -1.85 22.04
N GLY A 44 13.05 -2.29 23.24
CA GLY A 44 13.55 -3.61 23.56
C GLY A 44 12.46 -4.55 24.08
N MET A 45 12.81 -5.83 24.19
CA MET A 45 11.89 -6.87 24.70
C MET A 45 11.44 -6.64 26.14
N ASP A 46 12.27 -5.99 26.96
CA ASP A 46 11.97 -5.73 28.37
C ASP A 46 10.86 -4.68 28.52
N GLU A 47 10.92 -3.61 27.73
CA GLU A 47 9.91 -2.55 27.69
C GLU A 47 8.58 -3.08 27.11
N ILE A 48 8.65 -3.91 26.07
CA ILE A 48 7.47 -4.57 25.51
C ILE A 48 6.80 -5.48 26.56
N ALA A 49 7.59 -6.28 27.30
CA ALA A 49 7.07 -7.14 28.36
C ALA A 49 6.39 -6.32 29.47
N ALA A 50 6.99 -5.19 29.86
CA ALA A 50 6.41 -4.27 30.83
C ALA A 50 5.07 -3.69 30.36
N VAL A 51 4.98 -3.22 29.12
CA VAL A 51 3.71 -2.70 28.54
C VAL A 51 2.67 -3.81 28.39
N ALA A 52 3.09 -5.03 28.09
CA ALA A 52 2.21 -6.19 27.97
C ALA A 52 1.76 -6.77 29.33
N GLY A 53 2.28 -6.27 30.45
CA GLY A 53 1.97 -6.80 31.78
C GLY A 53 2.38 -8.26 31.96
N THR A 54 3.48 -8.67 31.34
CA THR A 54 3.95 -10.06 31.33
C THR A 54 5.47 -10.15 31.50
N SER A 55 6.00 -11.34 31.75
CA SER A 55 7.45 -11.55 31.79
C SER A 55 8.05 -11.71 30.39
N LYS A 56 9.35 -11.40 30.26
CA LYS A 56 10.15 -11.65 29.04
C LYS A 56 10.08 -13.12 28.59
N THR A 57 10.11 -14.05 29.55
CA THR A 57 9.98 -15.50 29.30
C THR A 57 8.65 -15.87 28.66
N VAL A 58 7.55 -15.25 29.08
CA VAL A 58 6.24 -15.45 28.45
C VAL A 58 6.25 -14.91 27.02
N LEU A 59 6.86 -13.75 26.78
CA LEU A 59 6.99 -13.21 25.43
C LEU A 59 7.74 -14.19 24.51
N TYR A 60 8.88 -14.72 24.97
CA TYR A 60 9.68 -15.68 24.20
C TYR A 60 8.96 -17.01 23.92
N ARG A 61 8.01 -17.42 24.78
CA ARG A 61 7.18 -18.61 24.53
C ARG A 61 6.23 -18.42 23.33
N HIS A 62 5.82 -17.18 23.05
CA HIS A 62 4.97 -16.85 21.92
C HIS A 62 5.78 -16.42 20.68
N PHE A 63 6.93 -15.78 20.87
CA PHE A 63 7.81 -15.31 19.79
C PHE A 63 9.23 -15.82 20.06
N ALA A 64 9.69 -16.79 19.26
CA ALA A 64 10.97 -17.46 19.49
C ALA A 64 12.15 -16.48 19.62
N ASP A 65 12.07 -15.34 18.91
CA ASP A 65 13.06 -14.27 18.91
C ASP A 65 12.39 -12.90 18.67
N LYS A 66 13.22 -11.85 18.63
CA LYS A 66 12.80 -10.47 18.34
C LYS A 66 12.27 -10.35 16.89
N ASP A 67 12.78 -11.13 15.96
CA ASP A 67 12.38 -11.12 14.55
C ASP A 67 10.94 -11.61 14.36
N GLN A 68 10.54 -12.67 15.06
CA GLN A 68 9.18 -13.19 15.05
C GLN A 68 8.17 -12.21 15.62
N LEU A 69 8.54 -11.46 16.65
CA LEU A 69 7.70 -10.38 17.18
C LEU A 69 7.61 -9.22 16.20
N TYR A 70 8.74 -8.81 15.63
CA TYR A 70 8.79 -7.79 14.60
C TYR A 70 7.90 -8.13 13.41
N LEU A 71 8.03 -9.35 12.87
CA LEU A 71 7.22 -9.83 11.75
C LEU A 71 5.73 -9.75 12.09
N ALA A 72 5.33 -10.18 13.29
CA ALA A 72 3.94 -10.12 13.71
C ALA A 72 3.42 -8.66 13.86
N VAL A 73 4.26 -7.75 14.35
CA VAL A 73 3.95 -6.32 14.41
C VAL A 73 3.81 -5.73 13.00
N ALA A 74 4.75 -6.03 12.10
CA ALA A 74 4.71 -5.58 10.72
C ALA A 74 3.45 -6.10 10.00
N THR A 75 3.14 -7.40 10.08
CA THR A 75 1.91 -7.98 9.53
C THR A 75 0.66 -7.26 10.05
N ARG A 76 0.60 -6.93 11.34
CA ARG A 76 -0.55 -6.24 11.94
C ARG A 76 -0.70 -4.79 11.46
N VAL A 77 0.41 -4.10 11.24
CA VAL A 77 0.42 -2.76 10.62
C VAL A 77 -0.01 -2.88 9.17
N ASP A 78 0.48 -3.88 8.47
CA ASP A 78 0.17 -4.14 7.06
C ASP A 78 -1.32 -4.38 6.84
N GLU A 79 -1.93 -5.24 7.66
CA GLU A 79 -3.37 -5.48 7.64
C GLU A 79 -4.19 -4.20 7.88
N ARG A 80 -3.70 -3.31 8.77
CA ARG A 80 -4.32 -2.02 9.04
C ARG A 80 -4.22 -1.08 7.84
N VAL A 81 -3.06 -1.01 7.19
CA VAL A 81 -2.86 -0.23 5.96
C VAL A 81 -3.78 -0.74 4.84
N ALA A 82 -3.72 -2.05 4.55
CA ALA A 82 -4.55 -2.66 3.51
C ALA A 82 -6.06 -2.50 3.78
N GLY A 83 -6.48 -2.59 5.04
CA GLY A 83 -7.87 -2.32 5.44
C GLY A 83 -8.29 -0.88 5.18
N ALA A 84 -7.46 0.09 5.57
CA ALA A 84 -7.74 1.52 5.36
C ALA A 84 -7.81 1.88 3.87
N LEU A 85 -6.87 1.38 3.07
CA LEU A 85 -6.86 1.59 1.62
C LEU A 85 -8.10 1.02 0.94
N ARG A 86 -8.48 -0.22 1.28
CA ARG A 86 -9.70 -0.85 0.75
C ARG A 86 -10.96 -0.07 1.10
N ALA A 87 -11.07 0.37 2.35
CA ALA A 87 -12.19 1.19 2.78
C ALA A 87 -12.26 2.52 2.03
N ALA A 88 -11.13 3.21 1.85
CA ALA A 88 -11.04 4.48 1.14
C ALA A 88 -11.42 4.34 -0.34
N ILE A 89 -10.92 3.30 -1.01
CA ILE A 89 -11.23 3.02 -2.43
C ILE A 89 -12.70 2.65 -2.61
N ALA A 90 -13.28 1.87 -1.69
CA ALA A 90 -14.67 1.40 -1.81
C ALA A 90 -15.72 2.52 -1.75
N GLN A 91 -15.37 3.69 -1.21
CA GLN A 91 -16.26 4.86 -1.14
C GLN A 91 -16.15 5.78 -2.36
N ALA A 92 -15.16 5.57 -3.24
CA ALA A 92 -14.92 6.46 -4.36
C ALA A 92 -15.87 6.17 -5.54
N THR A 93 -16.29 7.24 -6.21
CA THR A 93 -17.18 7.19 -7.38
C THR A 93 -16.43 7.10 -8.70
N GLY A 94 -15.14 7.43 -8.71
CA GLY A 94 -14.27 7.39 -9.90
C GLY A 94 -12.83 7.03 -9.58
N PHE A 95 -12.07 6.65 -10.62
CA PHE A 95 -10.69 6.18 -10.46
C PHE A 95 -9.74 7.23 -9.86
N ARG A 96 -9.82 8.50 -10.30
CA ARG A 96 -9.02 9.59 -9.72
C ARG A 96 -9.32 9.81 -8.24
N GLU A 97 -10.60 9.82 -7.90
CA GLU A 97 -11.05 9.99 -6.51
C GLU A 97 -10.57 8.82 -5.65
N GLY A 98 -10.67 7.58 -6.14
CA GLY A 98 -10.18 6.39 -5.45
C GLY A 98 -8.68 6.40 -5.23
N LEU A 99 -7.92 6.88 -6.22
CA LEU A 99 -6.47 7.06 -6.08
C LEU A 99 -6.15 8.10 -5.00
N ARG A 100 -6.81 9.28 -5.04
CA ARG A 100 -6.66 10.33 -4.02
C ARG A 100 -6.97 9.82 -2.62
N ALA A 101 -8.10 9.12 -2.48
CA ALA A 101 -8.55 8.57 -1.21
C ALA A 101 -7.57 7.53 -0.66
N ALA A 102 -7.01 6.67 -1.52
CA ALA A 102 -5.99 5.70 -1.15
C ALA A 102 -4.70 6.39 -0.67
N VAL A 103 -4.19 7.36 -1.43
CA VAL A 103 -2.98 8.12 -1.06
C VAL A 103 -3.20 8.86 0.26
N GLY A 104 -4.33 9.56 0.42
CA GLY A 104 -4.67 10.25 1.66
C GLY A 104 -4.76 9.29 2.84
N ALA A 105 -5.46 8.16 2.71
CA ALA A 105 -5.57 7.17 3.77
C ALA A 105 -4.20 6.61 4.21
N TYR A 106 -3.28 6.41 3.27
CA TYR A 106 -1.91 6.02 3.57
C TYR A 106 -1.17 7.12 4.35
N LEU A 107 -1.18 8.36 3.87
CA LEU A 107 -0.48 9.49 4.50
C LEU A 107 -1.01 9.82 5.90
N HIS A 108 -2.33 9.73 6.10
CA HIS A 108 -2.96 9.87 7.43
C HIS A 108 -2.52 8.76 8.38
N LEU A 109 -2.40 7.52 7.88
CA LEU A 109 -1.94 6.41 8.72
C LEU A 109 -0.47 6.58 9.12
N VAL A 110 0.39 6.98 8.17
CA VAL A 110 1.82 7.25 8.40
C VAL A 110 2.01 8.37 9.43
N SER A 111 1.22 9.44 9.34
CA SER A 111 1.29 10.56 10.28
C SER A 111 0.64 10.31 11.63
N SER A 112 -0.30 9.35 11.73
CA SER A 112 -0.99 9.05 12.99
C SER A 112 -0.09 8.40 14.06
N ASP A 113 0.90 7.61 13.64
CA ASP A 113 1.90 7.01 14.53
C ASP A 113 3.26 6.86 13.83
N PRO A 114 4.05 7.94 13.77
CA PRO A 114 5.34 7.96 13.09
C PRO A 114 6.35 6.97 13.69
N ALA A 115 6.24 6.65 14.99
CA ALA A 115 7.12 5.71 15.67
C ALA A 115 6.88 4.27 15.18
N VAL A 116 5.62 3.86 15.08
CA VAL A 116 5.24 2.55 14.52
C VAL A 116 5.60 2.47 13.05
N TYR A 117 5.35 3.52 12.26
CA TYR A 117 5.73 3.55 10.85
C TYR A 117 7.24 3.39 10.66
N ARG A 118 8.05 4.19 11.38
CA ARG A 118 9.52 4.11 11.35
C ARG A 118 10.03 2.75 11.83
N PHE A 119 9.40 2.14 12.83
CA PHE A 119 9.77 0.81 13.30
C PHE A 119 9.64 -0.24 12.18
N VAL A 120 8.53 -0.22 11.44
CA VAL A 120 8.27 -1.16 10.34
C VAL A 120 9.14 -0.85 9.11
N VAL A 121 9.23 0.41 8.69
CA VAL A 121 9.95 0.78 7.46
C VAL A 121 11.47 0.77 7.63
N ARG A 122 12.00 1.24 8.76
CA ARG A 122 13.45 1.38 8.96
C ARG A 122 14.14 0.04 9.23
N ARG A 123 13.47 -0.92 9.88
CA ARG A 123 14.02 -2.27 10.07
C ARG A 123 14.13 -3.03 8.74
N ALA A 124 13.15 -2.88 7.85
CA ALA A 124 13.26 -3.41 6.48
C ALA A 124 14.46 -2.84 5.69
N GLY A 125 14.87 -1.60 5.97
CA GLY A 125 16.03 -0.96 5.32
C GLY A 125 17.41 -1.27 5.95
N VAL A 126 17.48 -1.41 7.29
CA VAL A 126 18.74 -1.51 8.04
C VAL A 126 19.16 -2.96 8.31
N GLU A 127 18.23 -3.86 8.65
CA GLU A 127 18.51 -5.28 8.89
C GLU A 127 18.10 -6.10 7.66
N ARG A 128 18.88 -6.02 6.57
CA ARG A 128 18.75 -6.88 5.38
C ARG A 128 19.19 -8.33 5.65
N SER A 129 18.69 -8.92 6.73
CA SER A 129 18.87 -10.33 7.08
C SER A 129 17.51 -10.98 7.33
N THR A 130 16.58 -10.80 6.39
CA THR A 130 15.40 -11.67 6.33
C THR A 130 15.90 -13.09 6.02
N PRO A 131 15.66 -14.08 6.88
CA PRO A 131 16.07 -15.46 6.61
C PRO A 131 15.49 -15.96 5.29
N PRO A 132 16.20 -16.84 4.53
CA PRO A 132 15.66 -17.43 3.32
C PRO A 132 14.29 -18.07 3.58
N GLY A 133 13.26 -17.67 2.84
CA GLY A 133 11.89 -18.20 2.96
C GLY A 133 10.93 -17.38 3.83
N VAL A 134 11.38 -16.33 4.52
CA VAL A 134 10.49 -15.36 5.18
C VAL A 134 10.21 -14.22 4.20
N VAL A 135 8.94 -13.97 3.89
CA VAL A 135 8.55 -12.81 3.06
C VAL A 135 8.73 -11.57 3.92
N ASP A 136 9.48 -10.57 3.41
CA ASP A 136 9.55 -9.26 4.05
C ASP A 136 8.11 -8.70 4.13
N PRO A 137 7.55 -8.52 5.34
CA PRO A 137 6.17 -8.11 5.51
C PRO A 137 5.88 -6.77 4.81
N VAL A 138 6.82 -5.82 4.84
CA VAL A 138 6.67 -4.51 4.19
C VAL A 138 6.67 -4.63 2.67
N ALA A 139 7.54 -5.49 2.13
CA ALA A 139 7.52 -5.83 0.71
C ALA A 139 6.24 -6.60 0.33
N GLY A 140 5.75 -7.48 1.21
CA GLY A 140 4.52 -8.25 1.05
C GLY A 140 3.28 -7.36 0.99
N LEU A 141 3.16 -6.36 1.86
CA LEU A 141 2.10 -5.35 1.79
C LEU A 141 2.20 -4.54 0.51
N SER A 142 3.40 -4.03 0.19
CA SER A 142 3.61 -3.24 -1.02
C SER A 142 3.18 -4.03 -2.25
N ALA A 143 3.48 -5.33 -2.29
CA ALA A 143 3.03 -6.23 -3.35
C ALA A 143 1.52 -6.49 -3.34
N ALA A 144 0.89 -6.69 -2.17
CA ALA A 144 -0.56 -6.91 -2.07
C ALA A 144 -1.37 -5.67 -2.49
N VAL A 145 -0.97 -4.49 -1.99
CA VAL A 145 -1.56 -3.20 -2.37
C VAL A 145 -1.33 -2.92 -3.85
N SER A 146 -0.11 -3.17 -4.36
CA SER A 146 0.18 -3.05 -5.79
C SER A 146 -0.66 -4.01 -6.63
N ALA A 147 -0.90 -5.24 -6.17
CA ALA A 147 -1.73 -6.19 -6.90
C ALA A 147 -3.21 -5.76 -6.93
N GLU A 148 -3.72 -5.19 -5.85
CA GLU A 148 -5.08 -4.63 -5.80
C GLU A 148 -5.22 -3.39 -6.69
N LEU A 149 -4.25 -2.47 -6.61
CA LEU A 149 -4.18 -1.30 -7.49
C LEU A 149 -4.01 -1.70 -8.95
N ALA A 150 -3.21 -2.72 -9.26
CA ALA A 150 -3.05 -3.26 -10.60
C ALA A 150 -4.37 -3.80 -11.15
N ARG A 151 -5.19 -4.46 -10.34
CA ARG A 151 -6.53 -4.91 -10.75
C ARG A 151 -7.47 -3.74 -11.02
N LEU A 152 -7.38 -2.66 -10.24
CA LEU A 152 -8.18 -1.44 -10.44
C LEU A 152 -7.77 -0.72 -11.74
N ILE A 153 -6.46 -0.57 -11.95
CA ILE A 153 -5.86 0.00 -13.16
C ILE A 153 -6.23 -0.85 -14.39
N ASP A 154 -6.07 -2.17 -14.32
CA ASP A 154 -6.40 -3.10 -15.42
C ASP A 154 -7.88 -3.01 -15.80
N ARG A 155 -8.81 -2.89 -14.84
CA ARG A 155 -10.23 -2.70 -15.14
C ARG A 155 -10.54 -1.40 -15.89
N HIS A 156 -9.80 -0.32 -15.61
CA HIS A 156 -10.00 0.97 -16.28
C HIS A 156 -9.24 1.09 -17.60
N LEU A 157 -8.02 0.55 -17.69
CA LEU A 157 -7.13 0.72 -18.85
C LEU A 157 -7.25 -0.35 -19.93
N ARG A 158 -7.98 -1.45 -19.68
CA ARG A 158 -8.30 -2.42 -20.74
C ARG A 158 -9.08 -1.80 -21.89
N ALA A 159 -9.90 -0.79 -21.60
CA ALA A 159 -10.59 -0.02 -22.64
C ALA A 159 -9.63 0.79 -23.53
N GLY A 160 -8.41 1.06 -23.07
CA GLY A 160 -7.36 1.83 -23.78
C GLY A 160 -6.19 0.99 -24.30
N GLY A 161 -6.26 -0.35 -24.28
CA GLY A 161 -5.24 -1.23 -24.88
C GLY A 161 -3.96 -1.47 -24.05
N VAL A 162 -3.94 -1.08 -22.76
CA VAL A 162 -2.77 -1.29 -21.89
C VAL A 162 -2.65 -2.75 -21.45
N SER A 163 -1.43 -3.32 -21.51
CA SER A 163 -1.21 -4.71 -21.10
C SER A 163 -1.30 -4.91 -19.59
N ARG A 164 -1.65 -6.15 -19.16
CA ARG A 164 -1.68 -6.53 -17.74
C ARG A 164 -0.31 -6.37 -17.07
N ALA A 165 0.77 -6.63 -17.79
CA ALA A 165 2.14 -6.46 -17.30
C ALA A 165 2.48 -4.98 -17.05
N ALA A 166 2.10 -4.10 -17.98
CA ALA A 166 2.26 -2.66 -17.80
C ALA A 166 1.42 -2.14 -16.61
N SER A 167 0.17 -2.60 -16.48
CA SER A 167 -0.71 -2.26 -15.34
C SER A 167 -0.10 -2.67 -13.99
N ALA A 168 0.52 -3.85 -13.93
CA ALA A 168 1.21 -4.32 -12.73
C ALA A 168 2.46 -3.48 -12.40
N ALA A 169 3.28 -3.17 -13.41
CA ALA A 169 4.46 -2.32 -13.24
C ALA A 169 4.09 -0.91 -12.77
N TRP A 170 3.03 -0.31 -13.34
CA TRP A 170 2.54 1.00 -12.95
C TRP A 170 2.01 1.02 -11.51
N ALA A 171 1.23 0.01 -11.12
CA ALA A 171 0.76 -0.10 -9.75
C ALA A 171 1.91 -0.17 -8.74
N HIS A 172 2.94 -0.96 -9.03
CA HIS A 172 4.14 -1.06 -8.20
C HIS A 172 4.90 0.28 -8.13
N GLY A 173 5.06 0.95 -9.27
CA GLY A 173 5.70 2.27 -9.35
C GLY A 173 4.96 3.33 -8.53
N LEU A 174 3.64 3.38 -8.61
CA LEU A 174 2.81 4.31 -7.84
C LEU A 174 2.93 4.07 -6.33
N VAL A 175 2.88 2.82 -5.89
CA VAL A 175 3.06 2.47 -4.47
C VAL A 175 4.46 2.88 -3.99
N GLY A 176 5.49 2.60 -4.79
CA GLY A 176 6.87 3.00 -4.49
C GLY A 176 7.02 4.52 -4.38
N MET A 177 6.44 5.27 -5.32
CA MET A 177 6.47 6.74 -5.33
C MET A 177 5.79 7.33 -4.09
N VAL A 178 4.59 6.86 -3.76
CA VAL A 178 3.83 7.34 -2.59
C VAL A 178 4.58 7.06 -1.29
N ARG A 179 5.17 5.86 -1.16
CA ARG A 179 6.00 5.51 0.00
C ARG A 179 7.23 6.40 0.12
N ALA A 180 7.98 6.59 -0.97
CA ALA A 180 9.18 7.43 -0.96
C ALA A 180 8.84 8.89 -0.60
N ALA A 181 7.72 9.41 -1.12
CA ALA A 181 7.24 10.75 -0.78
C ALA A 181 6.81 10.87 0.69
N ALA A 182 6.11 9.85 1.22
CA ALA A 182 5.72 9.81 2.63
C ALA A 182 6.94 9.75 3.56
N ASP A 183 7.96 8.95 3.22
CA ASP A 183 9.22 8.85 3.96
C ASP A 183 9.91 10.22 4.04
N HIS A 184 10.08 10.88 2.89
CA HIS A 184 10.69 12.21 2.83
C HIS A 184 9.89 13.26 3.61
N TRP A 185 8.56 13.25 3.48
CA TRP A 185 7.67 14.16 4.18
C TRP A 185 7.76 14.00 5.71
N GLN A 186 7.79 12.77 6.21
CA GLN A 186 7.94 12.49 7.65
C GLN A 186 9.28 13.00 8.20
N ASP A 187 10.36 12.85 7.43
CA ASP A 187 11.67 13.36 7.83
C ASP A 187 11.72 14.89 7.83
N ALA A 188 11.07 15.54 6.87
CA ALA A 188 10.92 17.00 6.85
C ALA A 188 10.09 17.51 8.03
N VAL A 189 8.98 16.84 8.38
CA VAL A 189 8.15 17.18 9.53
C VAL A 189 8.93 17.02 10.84
N ALA A 190 9.70 15.94 10.99
CA ALA A 190 10.52 15.71 12.17
C ALA A 190 11.66 16.75 12.29
N ALA A 191 12.31 17.11 11.18
CA ALA A 191 13.33 18.15 11.17
C ALA A 191 12.75 19.52 11.55
N ALA A 192 11.56 19.87 11.02
CA ALA A 192 10.88 21.10 11.37
C ALA A 192 10.45 21.15 12.85
N ALA A 193 10.03 20.03 13.43
CA ALA A 193 9.73 19.94 14.86
C ALA A 193 10.99 20.17 15.72
N ALA A 194 12.11 19.53 15.38
CA ALA A 194 13.38 19.74 16.09
C ALA A 194 13.89 21.18 16.02
N LEU A 195 13.71 21.84 14.86
CA LEU A 195 14.03 23.26 14.71
C LEU A 195 13.11 24.15 15.54
N ARG A 196 11.80 23.85 15.64
CA ARG A 196 10.87 24.60 16.50
C ARG A 196 11.17 24.42 17.99
N ASP A 197 11.60 23.24 18.41
CA ASP A 197 12.04 23.02 19.79
C ASP A 197 13.32 23.82 20.12
N ALA A 198 14.18 24.06 19.12
CA ALA A 198 15.35 24.93 19.23
C ALA A 198 15.00 26.43 19.13
N ASP A 199 14.09 26.80 18.22
CA ASP A 199 13.60 28.17 17.96
C ASP A 199 12.53 28.62 18.95
N ALA A 200 11.97 27.75 19.81
CA ALA A 200 11.15 28.19 20.95
C ALA A 200 11.92 29.13 21.91
N ALA A 201 13.23 29.29 21.69
CA ALA A 201 14.09 30.33 22.27
C ALA A 201 14.18 31.65 21.46
N GLY A 202 13.44 31.81 20.35
CA GLY A 202 13.50 32.95 19.42
C GLY A 202 12.16 33.29 18.74
N ASP A 203 11.94 34.57 18.46
CA ASP A 203 10.60 35.19 18.25
C ASP A 203 10.13 35.20 16.76
N GLY A 204 10.32 34.09 16.03
CA GLY A 204 9.99 34.00 14.60
C GLY A 204 8.73 33.16 14.29
N PRO A 205 7.86 33.56 13.35
CA PRO A 205 6.72 32.73 12.95
C PRO A 205 7.21 31.50 12.17
N PRO A 206 6.86 30.26 12.58
CA PRO A 206 7.31 29.06 11.87
C PRO A 206 6.60 28.94 10.52
N GLY A 207 7.36 28.66 9.46
CA GLY A 207 6.79 28.27 8.17
C GLY A 207 5.85 27.05 8.33
N ARG A 208 4.68 27.11 7.68
CA ARG A 208 3.75 25.98 7.64
C ARG A 208 4.32 24.90 6.71
N GLY A 209 4.66 23.74 7.27
CA GLY A 209 5.01 22.56 6.49
C GLY A 209 3.80 22.03 5.70
N LEU A 210 4.09 21.28 4.64
CA LEU A 210 3.09 20.61 3.80
C LEU A 210 2.22 19.66 4.66
N SER A 211 0.90 19.70 4.50
CA SER A 211 -0.02 18.76 5.16
C SER A 211 -0.14 17.44 4.39
N ALA A 212 -0.68 16.40 5.06
CA ALA A 212 -0.94 15.10 4.44
C ALA A 212 -1.91 15.22 3.25
N ASP A 213 -2.93 16.07 3.35
CA ASP A 213 -3.93 16.26 2.30
C ASP A 213 -3.34 16.99 1.08
N GLU A 214 -2.54 18.05 1.30
CA GLU A 214 -1.83 18.74 0.21
C GLU A 214 -0.85 17.81 -0.51
N LEU A 215 -0.14 16.95 0.23
CA LEU A 215 0.72 15.94 -0.36
C LEU A 215 -0.08 14.89 -1.14
N ALA A 216 -1.24 14.47 -0.62
CA ALA A 216 -2.12 13.53 -1.31
C ALA A 216 -2.60 14.10 -2.65
N ASP A 217 -2.99 15.37 -2.69
CA ASP A 217 -3.45 16.04 -3.90
C ASP A 217 -2.31 16.15 -4.92
N HIS A 218 -1.11 16.58 -4.52
CA HIS A 218 0.06 16.64 -5.41
C HIS A 218 0.47 15.28 -5.98
N LEU A 219 0.51 14.23 -5.16
CA LEU A 219 0.86 12.88 -5.62
C LEU A 219 -0.22 12.31 -6.55
N THR A 220 -1.48 12.63 -6.29
CA THR A 220 -2.60 12.24 -7.15
C THR A 220 -2.51 12.94 -8.49
N ASP A 221 -2.20 14.23 -8.52
CA ASP A 221 -2.06 14.99 -9.77
C ASP A 221 -0.87 14.51 -10.60
N LEU A 222 0.26 14.20 -9.96
CA LEU A 222 1.42 13.61 -10.63
C LEU A 222 1.09 12.24 -11.24
N ALA A 223 0.44 11.37 -10.47
CA ALA A 223 0.00 10.07 -10.95
C ALA A 223 -1.05 10.18 -12.07
N TRP A 224 -2.01 11.09 -11.92
CA TRP A 224 -3.07 11.31 -12.89
C TRP A 224 -2.56 11.90 -14.19
N GLY A 225 -1.63 12.87 -14.13
CA GLY A 225 -1.01 13.48 -15.31
C GLY A 225 -0.31 12.47 -16.22
N GLY A 226 0.30 11.43 -15.63
CA GLY A 226 0.87 10.31 -16.39
C GLY A 226 -0.14 9.29 -16.93
N LEU A 227 -1.27 9.11 -16.24
CA LEU A 227 -2.32 8.12 -16.60
C LEU A 227 -3.38 8.69 -17.56
N ALA A 228 -3.62 9.99 -17.54
CA ALA A 228 -4.66 10.65 -18.33
C ALA A 228 -4.54 10.38 -19.85
N PRO A 229 -3.34 10.40 -20.47
CA PRO A 229 -3.20 10.04 -21.88
C PRO A 229 -3.57 8.59 -22.19
N ALA A 230 -3.32 7.65 -21.26
CA ALA A 230 -3.64 6.23 -21.42
C ALA A 230 -5.12 5.89 -21.18
N LEU A 231 -5.84 6.78 -20.49
CA LEU A 231 -7.28 6.68 -20.22
C LEU A 231 -8.14 7.33 -21.30
N ALA A 232 -7.56 8.13 -22.19
CA ALA A 232 -8.29 8.73 -23.30
C ALA A 232 -8.75 7.63 -24.28
N PRO A 233 -10.03 7.64 -24.74
CA PRO A 233 -10.47 6.72 -25.76
C PRO A 233 -9.57 6.91 -26.99
N HIS A 234 -8.90 5.84 -27.42
CA HIS A 234 -8.12 5.87 -28.65
C HIS A 234 -9.09 6.19 -29.79
N ALA A 235 -8.97 7.39 -30.36
CA ALA A 235 -9.62 7.68 -31.63
C ALA A 235 -9.07 6.66 -32.63
N LEU A 236 -9.93 5.75 -33.09
CA LEU A 236 -9.60 4.90 -34.21
C LEU A 236 -9.12 5.81 -35.34
N PRO A 237 -8.00 5.52 -36.00
CA PRO A 237 -7.58 6.28 -37.17
C PRO A 237 -8.76 6.23 -38.15
N THR A 238 -9.36 7.39 -38.42
CA THR A 238 -10.34 7.53 -39.50
C THR A 238 -9.66 7.01 -40.75
N ALA A 239 -10.18 5.91 -41.30
CA ALA A 239 -9.64 5.30 -42.50
C ALA A 239 -9.42 6.38 -43.56
N PRO A 240 -8.29 6.36 -44.29
CA PRO A 240 -8.08 7.33 -45.36
C PRO A 240 -9.26 7.24 -46.33
N HIS A 241 -9.85 8.40 -46.64
CA HIS A 241 -10.89 8.49 -47.66
C HIS A 241 -10.36 7.82 -48.94
N ASP A 242 -10.97 6.69 -49.28
CA ASP A 242 -10.74 6.00 -50.53
C ASP A 242 -11.31 6.87 -51.64
N THR A 243 -10.49 7.79 -52.16
CA THR A 243 -10.78 8.47 -53.42
C THR A 243 -10.40 7.52 -54.54
N THR A 244 -11.23 6.50 -54.78
CA THR A 244 -11.26 5.81 -56.07
C THR A 244 -11.74 6.82 -57.12
N PRO A 245 -10.96 7.14 -58.18
CA PRO A 245 -11.50 7.84 -59.32
C PRO A 245 -12.43 6.88 -60.05
N HIS A 246 -13.72 7.24 -60.13
CA HIS A 246 -14.69 6.53 -60.95
C HIS A 246 -14.30 6.74 -62.41
N ASP A 247 -13.72 5.71 -63.01
CA ASP A 247 -13.66 5.56 -64.46
C ASP A 247 -15.09 5.65 -65.00
N THR A 248 -15.31 6.65 -65.86
CA THR A 248 -16.48 6.76 -66.70
C THR A 248 -16.00 7.19 -68.08
N THR A 249 -15.51 6.21 -68.82
CA THR A 249 -15.63 6.22 -70.28
C THR A 249 -17.10 5.99 -70.65
N PRO A 250 -17.64 6.79 -71.57
CA PRO A 250 -18.57 6.24 -72.55
C PRO A 250 -17.93 6.36 -73.94
N HIS A 251 -17.78 5.19 -74.56
CA HIS A 251 -17.82 5.04 -76.00
C HIS A 251 -19.10 5.73 -76.53
N ASP A 252 -18.96 6.69 -77.44
CA ASP A 252 -19.94 6.81 -78.52
C ASP A 252 -19.26 7.15 -79.84
N THR A 253 -19.83 6.57 -80.88
CA THR A 253 -19.28 6.29 -82.19
C THR A 253 -20.00 7.19 -83.21
N ALA A 254 -19.27 7.56 -84.26
CA ALA A 254 -19.80 7.92 -85.58
C ALA A 254 -20.30 9.37 -85.82
N ALA A 255 -19.46 10.10 -86.59
CA ALA A 255 -19.73 10.51 -87.97
C ALA A 255 -19.98 12.00 -88.28
N LEU A 256 -19.32 12.40 -89.39
CA LEU A 256 -19.64 13.41 -90.40
C LEU A 256 -18.85 14.74 -90.40
N ASP A 257 -18.13 14.87 -91.53
CA ASP A 257 -17.97 16.02 -92.42
C ASP A 257 -16.78 17.00 -92.32
N GLU A 258 -16.21 17.14 -93.54
CA GLU A 258 -15.22 18.05 -94.14
C GLU A 258 -13.72 17.95 -93.80
#